data_AF-U4QZ92-F1
#
_entry.id   AF-U4QZ92-F1
#
_cell.length_a   1.000
_cell.length_b   1.000
_cell.length_c   1.000
_cell.angle_alpha   90.00
_cell.angle_beta   90.00
_cell.angle_gamma   90.00
#
_symmetry.space_group_name_H-M   'P 1'
#
loop_
_entity.id
_entity.type
_entity.pdbx_description
1 polymer ?
#
loop_
_entity_poly.entity_id
_entity_poly.type
_entity_poly.pdbx_seq_one_letter_code
_entity_poly.pdbx_strand_id
1 'polypeptide(L)'
;MKKVRAVITLVLLGLTFTIIMALNTGAWDNGLAKTPPMGWNSWNIFHGDINETKIKQIADTMVSSGMKDAGYVYLNLDDNWMANPARDSNGNLRADPTRFPNGIKALSDYVHAKGLKLGIYGCRGTMTCMNVPQSGSKGYEDKDAKTFASWGIDYLKYDNCNIPNGSDMKTDYQKMQTALANCGRPIVFSICAWGYQSWMPATGNLWRTTGDIADKWDNGTEWFKGIINAIDGNAQYTSSAAPGAWNDPDMLEIGNGGCTTEEYRTQMSMWSMMASPLIAGNDIRTMSQTTKDILLNKEVIAIDQDPAGVQGKRVKSANGLEVWVKSLGTNGTTKAVALLNRNSTTSNITVNWSDIGVSGSVTVRDLWAKADKGSFTGSYTASVPSHGTVLLKISTEPPAPVDATKQIEAENYSNQSGIQTETCSEGGEDVGFIENGDYTVYSNVDFGDGVGGFQARVASATSGGNIEI
;
A
#
# COMPACT_ATOMS: atom_id res chain seq x y z
N MET A 1 32.52 -68.80 30.18
CA MET A 1 31.76 -67.52 30.15
C MET A 1 32.74 -66.33 30.10
N LYS A 2 32.99 -65.75 28.93
CA LYS A 2 33.53 -64.39 28.78
C LYS A 2 32.91 -63.78 27.52
N LYS A 3 31.98 -62.85 27.73
CA LYS A 3 31.29 -62.08 26.69
C LYS A 3 32.19 -60.92 26.26
N VAL A 4 32.38 -60.78 24.95
CA VAL A 4 32.98 -59.61 24.31
C VAL A 4 32.00 -58.44 24.41
N ARG A 5 32.45 -57.31 24.96
CA ARG A 5 31.68 -56.05 25.00
C ARG A 5 32.08 -55.20 23.79
N ALA A 6 31.12 -54.89 22.93
CA ALA A 6 31.26 -53.91 21.87
C ALA A 6 31.15 -52.49 22.47
N VAL A 7 32.04 -51.60 22.04
CA VAL A 7 32.05 -50.16 22.36
C VAL A 7 31.15 -49.47 21.34
N ILE A 8 30.12 -48.76 21.81
CA ILE A 8 29.31 -47.85 21.00
C ILE A 8 29.80 -46.44 21.27
N THR A 9 30.39 -45.80 20.26
CA THR A 9 30.72 -44.37 20.29
C THR A 9 29.48 -43.59 19.85
N LEU A 10 28.87 -42.84 20.78
CA LEU A 10 27.77 -41.92 20.49
C LEU A 10 28.35 -40.58 20.02
N VAL A 11 28.12 -40.20 18.77
CA VAL A 11 28.42 -38.85 18.25
C VAL A 11 27.20 -37.97 18.52
N LEU A 12 27.30 -37.04 19.48
CA LEU A 12 26.31 -35.97 19.64
C LEU A 12 26.57 -34.89 18.58
N LEU A 13 25.70 -34.81 17.56
CA LEU A 13 25.57 -33.60 16.76
C LEU A 13 24.76 -32.57 17.57
N GLY A 14 25.43 -31.52 18.04
CA GLY A 14 24.77 -30.35 18.60
C GLY A 14 24.11 -29.52 17.49
N LEU A 15 22.78 -29.42 17.50
CA LEU A 15 22.07 -28.39 16.74
C LEU A 15 22.35 -27.02 17.38
N THR A 16 23.14 -26.19 16.72
CA THR A 16 23.20 -24.75 17.01
C THR A 16 21.94 -24.10 16.46
N PHE A 17 21.00 -23.77 17.36
CA PHE A 17 19.85 -22.95 17.04
C PHE A 17 20.32 -21.49 16.92
N THR A 18 20.52 -21.01 15.70
CA THR A 18 20.82 -19.60 15.46
C THR A 18 19.53 -18.81 15.65
N ILE A 19 19.32 -18.27 16.86
CA ILE A 19 18.28 -17.29 17.12
C ILE A 19 18.68 -16.02 16.34
N ILE A 20 18.04 -15.80 15.20
CA ILE A 20 18.05 -14.49 14.54
C ILE A 20 17.23 -13.58 15.45
N MET A 21 17.88 -12.88 16.38
CA MET A 21 17.26 -11.73 17.02
C MET A 21 16.96 -10.73 15.91
N ALA A 22 15.67 -10.55 15.59
CA ALA A 22 15.25 -9.35 14.91
C ALA A 22 15.79 -8.19 15.74
N LEU A 23 16.71 -7.41 15.17
CA LEU A 23 17.08 -6.13 15.77
C LEU A 23 15.78 -5.36 15.90
N ASN A 24 15.30 -5.22 17.14
CA ASN A 24 14.22 -4.31 17.45
C ASN A 24 14.81 -2.93 17.19
N THR A 25 14.70 -2.48 15.93
CA THR A 25 14.89 -1.09 15.57
C THR A 25 14.02 -0.32 16.55
N GLY A 26 14.53 0.76 17.14
CA GLY A 26 13.88 1.45 18.26
C GLY A 26 12.55 2.14 17.89
N ALA A 27 11.72 1.53 17.05
CA ALA A 27 10.42 1.95 16.63
C ALA A 27 9.40 1.87 17.76
N TRP A 28 8.38 2.73 17.70
CA TRP A 28 7.30 2.73 18.67
C TRP A 28 6.37 1.52 18.45
N ASP A 29 6.60 0.44 19.21
CA ASP A 29 5.76 -0.76 19.15
C ASP A 29 4.49 -0.58 20.01
N ASN A 30 3.47 0.03 19.41
CA ASN A 30 2.13 0.15 19.97
C ASN A 30 1.17 -0.94 19.46
N GLY A 31 1.68 -1.96 18.76
CA GLY A 31 0.87 -3.03 18.17
C GLY A 31 0.08 -2.65 16.91
N LEU A 32 0.16 -1.40 16.44
CA LEU A 32 -0.59 -0.92 15.27
C LEU A 32 0.27 -0.91 13.99
N ALA A 33 -0.39 -0.66 12.85
CA ALA A 33 0.24 -0.47 11.54
C ALA A 33 1.28 -1.55 11.17
N LYS A 34 0.99 -2.83 11.47
CA LYS A 34 1.92 -3.95 11.21
C LYS A 34 2.23 -4.14 9.72
N THR A 35 1.37 -3.63 8.85
CA THR A 35 1.61 -3.33 7.44
C THR A 35 1.36 -1.83 7.18
N PRO A 36 1.83 -1.26 6.07
CA PRO A 36 1.57 0.14 5.75
C PRO A 36 0.06 0.44 5.76
N PRO A 37 -0.41 1.53 6.41
CA PRO A 37 -1.82 1.86 6.42
C PRO A 37 -2.38 2.10 5.01
N MET A 38 -3.55 1.55 4.72
CA MET A 38 -4.30 1.79 3.49
C MET A 38 -5.60 2.53 3.78
N GLY A 39 -5.94 3.53 2.96
CA GLY A 39 -7.09 4.38 3.23
C GLY A 39 -7.35 5.47 2.20
N TRP A 40 -8.07 6.49 2.62
CA TRP A 40 -8.42 7.66 1.83
C TRP A 40 -8.29 8.92 2.69
N ASN A 41 -7.94 10.05 2.09
CA ASN A 41 -7.85 11.34 2.77
C ASN A 41 -8.58 12.44 1.97
N SER A 42 -9.26 13.34 2.69
CA SER A 42 -10.11 14.37 2.07
C SER A 42 -9.40 15.53 1.39
N TRP A 43 -8.10 15.74 1.64
CA TRP A 43 -7.45 17.01 1.34
C TRP A 43 -7.25 17.28 -0.16
N ASN A 44 -6.76 16.30 -0.92
CA ASN A 44 -6.38 16.54 -2.33
C ASN A 44 -7.55 16.93 -3.21
N ILE A 45 -8.75 16.42 -2.90
CA ILE A 45 -9.96 16.69 -3.70
C ILE A 45 -10.87 17.75 -3.09
N PHE A 46 -11.05 17.77 -1.76
CA PHE A 46 -11.99 18.69 -1.11
C PHE A 46 -11.31 19.90 -0.49
N HIS A 47 -10.00 19.84 -0.25
CA HIS A 47 -9.29 20.83 0.57
C HIS A 47 -10.09 21.10 1.86
N GLY A 48 -10.42 22.36 2.13
CA GLY A 48 -11.26 22.74 3.27
C GLY A 48 -12.78 22.55 3.07
N ASP A 49 -13.26 22.20 1.88
CA ASP A 49 -14.70 22.04 1.60
C ASP A 49 -15.20 20.64 1.99
N ILE A 50 -15.11 20.36 3.29
CA ILE A 50 -15.54 19.11 3.92
C ILE A 50 -16.78 19.32 4.81
N ASN A 51 -17.65 18.33 4.83
CA ASN A 51 -18.79 18.26 5.74
C ASN A 51 -19.22 16.81 5.98
N GLU A 52 -20.02 16.59 7.01
CA GLU A 52 -20.47 15.26 7.45
C GLU A 52 -21.11 14.45 6.32
N THR A 53 -21.94 15.08 5.47
CA THR A 53 -22.61 14.42 4.34
C THR A 53 -21.62 13.91 3.32
N LYS A 54 -20.66 14.75 2.89
CA LYS A 54 -19.61 14.36 1.94
C LYS A 54 -18.79 13.20 2.48
N ILE A 55 -18.39 13.26 3.75
CA ILE A 55 -17.57 12.21 4.37
C ILE A 55 -18.34 10.89 4.50
N LYS A 56 -19.63 10.94 4.85
CA LYS A 56 -20.49 9.74 4.85
C LYS A 56 -20.63 9.11 3.47
N GLN A 57 -20.79 9.92 2.42
CA GLN A 57 -20.82 9.42 1.04
C GLN A 57 -19.52 8.73 0.63
N ILE A 58 -18.37 9.27 1.05
CA ILE A 58 -17.07 8.63 0.84
C ILE A 58 -17.00 7.31 1.60
N ALA A 59 -17.41 7.26 2.86
CA ALA A 59 -17.46 6.02 3.64
C ALA A 59 -18.31 4.94 2.96
N ASP A 60 -19.50 5.31 2.48
CA ASP A 60 -20.37 4.40 1.73
C ASP A 60 -19.71 3.92 0.44
N THR A 61 -19.03 4.82 -0.27
CA THR A 61 -18.34 4.51 -1.53
C THR A 61 -17.12 3.61 -1.31
N MET A 62 -16.34 3.81 -0.25
CA MET A 62 -15.22 2.91 0.09
C MET A 62 -15.71 1.47 0.24
N VAL A 63 -16.90 1.27 0.81
CA VAL A 63 -17.53 -0.06 0.89
C VAL A 63 -18.03 -0.53 -0.47
N SER A 64 -18.87 0.26 -1.15
CA SER A 64 -19.56 -0.20 -2.36
C SER A 64 -18.66 -0.33 -3.60
N SER A 65 -17.49 0.32 -3.60
CA SER A 65 -16.52 0.26 -4.70
C SER A 65 -15.54 -0.91 -4.62
N GLY A 66 -15.53 -1.66 -3.52
CA GLY A 66 -14.54 -2.72 -3.26
C GLY A 66 -13.22 -2.22 -2.66
N MET A 67 -13.05 -0.92 -2.44
CA MET A 67 -11.84 -0.37 -1.78
C MET A 67 -11.64 -0.95 -0.38
N LYS A 68 -12.70 -1.05 0.43
CA LYS A 68 -12.61 -1.67 1.76
C LYS A 68 -12.09 -3.11 1.66
N ASP A 69 -12.62 -3.90 0.74
CA ASP A 69 -12.25 -5.31 0.56
C ASP A 69 -10.82 -5.46 0.01
N ALA A 70 -10.32 -4.46 -0.71
CA ALA A 70 -8.93 -4.37 -1.13
C ALA A 70 -7.97 -3.93 0.00
N GLY A 71 -8.49 -3.51 1.16
CA GLY A 71 -7.70 -3.16 2.35
C GLY A 71 -7.75 -1.68 2.75
N TYR A 72 -8.35 -0.80 1.93
CA TYR A 72 -8.48 0.63 2.25
C TYR A 72 -9.52 0.83 3.37
N VAL A 73 -9.05 0.91 4.62
CA VAL A 73 -9.93 0.94 5.79
C VAL A 73 -9.88 2.24 6.57
N TYR A 74 -8.83 3.05 6.43
CA TYR A 74 -8.73 4.35 7.10
C TYR A 74 -9.40 5.44 6.26
N LEU A 75 -10.44 6.08 6.77
CA LEU A 75 -11.01 7.31 6.22
C LEU A 75 -10.48 8.48 7.04
N ASN A 76 -9.52 9.22 6.49
CA ASN A 76 -8.83 10.30 7.19
C ASN A 76 -9.50 11.66 6.87
N LEU A 77 -10.08 12.27 7.90
CA LEU A 77 -10.60 13.64 7.84
C LEU A 77 -9.45 14.63 8.00
N ASP A 78 -9.12 15.35 6.94
CA ASP A 78 -8.02 16.34 6.94
C ASP A 78 -8.46 17.71 7.50
N ASP A 79 -7.64 18.75 7.33
CA ASP A 79 -7.81 20.07 7.94
C ASP A 79 -9.19 20.70 7.64
N ASN A 80 -9.54 21.71 8.42
CA ASN A 80 -10.82 22.43 8.35
C ASN A 80 -12.04 21.64 8.89
N TRP A 81 -11.86 20.73 9.86
CA TRP A 81 -13.00 20.12 10.57
C TRP A 81 -13.39 20.89 11.85
N MET A 82 -12.44 21.65 12.42
CA MET A 82 -12.63 22.40 13.65
C MET A 82 -13.58 23.60 13.46
N ALA A 83 -14.34 23.92 14.50
CA ALA A 83 -15.10 25.17 14.59
C ALA A 83 -14.17 26.40 14.59
N ASN A 84 -14.75 27.58 14.36
CA ASN A 84 -14.09 28.85 14.66
C ASN A 84 -14.99 29.67 15.60
N PRO A 85 -14.66 29.81 16.90
CA PRO A 85 -13.43 29.37 17.57
C PRO A 85 -13.31 27.85 17.71
N ALA A 86 -12.08 27.32 17.65
CA ALA A 86 -11.81 25.87 17.65
C ALA A 86 -12.03 25.18 19.00
N ARG A 87 -12.01 25.94 20.11
CA ARG A 87 -12.09 25.41 21.47
C ARG A 87 -13.30 25.95 22.22
N ASP A 88 -13.88 25.12 23.08
CA ASP A 88 -14.91 25.55 24.04
C ASP A 88 -14.32 26.29 25.26
N SER A 89 -15.18 26.72 26.18
CA SER A 89 -14.79 27.39 27.42
C SER A 89 -13.93 26.52 28.35
N ASN A 90 -13.93 25.20 28.16
CA ASN A 90 -13.11 24.25 28.90
C ASN A 90 -11.80 23.92 28.16
N GLY A 91 -11.56 24.53 26.99
CA GLY A 91 -10.38 24.33 26.16
C GLY A 91 -10.39 23.03 25.34
N ASN A 92 -11.52 22.33 25.22
CA ASN A 92 -11.63 21.14 24.37
C ASN A 92 -11.83 21.54 22.91
N LEU A 93 -11.21 20.82 21.99
CA LEU A 93 -11.47 20.98 20.55
C LEU A 93 -12.93 20.65 20.24
N ARG A 94 -13.49 21.39 19.27
CA ARG A 94 -14.85 21.19 18.78
C ARG A 94 -14.89 21.10 17.27
N ALA A 95 -15.70 20.18 16.79
CA ALA A 95 -16.13 20.16 15.40
C ALA A 95 -16.94 21.42 15.07
N ASP A 96 -16.84 21.87 13.84
CA ASP A 96 -17.71 22.92 13.33
C ASP A 96 -19.18 22.45 13.29
N PRO A 97 -20.11 23.13 13.97
CA PRO A 97 -21.49 22.65 14.10
C PRO A 97 -22.30 22.79 12.80
N THR A 98 -21.83 23.57 11.82
CA THR A 98 -22.48 23.69 10.51
C THR A 98 -22.03 22.58 9.59
N ARG A 99 -20.72 22.30 9.57
CA ARG A 99 -20.15 21.22 8.73
C ARG A 99 -20.38 19.83 9.31
N PHE A 100 -20.39 19.71 10.64
CA PHE A 100 -20.56 18.46 11.38
C PHE A 100 -21.66 18.62 12.45
N PRO A 101 -22.93 18.77 12.04
CA PRO A 101 -24.04 19.05 12.94
C PRO A 101 -24.26 17.97 14.00
N ASN A 102 -23.88 16.71 13.73
CA ASN A 102 -23.95 15.64 14.71
C ASN A 102 -22.63 15.41 15.48
N GLY A 103 -21.59 16.18 15.18
CA GLY A 103 -20.26 16.06 15.77
C GLY A 103 -19.44 14.87 15.25
N ILE A 104 -18.13 14.89 15.56
CA ILE A 104 -17.19 13.86 15.06
C ILE A 104 -17.47 12.48 15.65
N LYS A 105 -17.94 12.38 16.90
CA LYS A 105 -18.30 11.08 17.48
C LYS A 105 -19.37 10.36 16.65
N ALA A 106 -20.45 11.06 16.27
CA ALA A 106 -21.52 10.45 15.46
C ALA A 106 -21.03 10.05 14.07
N LEU A 107 -20.10 10.83 13.48
CA LEU A 107 -19.43 10.46 12.23
C LEU A 107 -18.57 9.21 12.40
N SER A 108 -17.80 9.12 13.48
CA SER A 108 -16.98 7.97 13.82
C SER A 108 -17.82 6.70 13.98
N ASP A 109 -18.91 6.77 14.76
CA ASP A 109 -19.84 5.67 14.96
C ASP A 109 -20.43 5.20 13.61
N TYR A 110 -20.73 6.12 12.68
CA TYR A 110 -21.19 5.79 11.33
C TYR A 110 -20.12 5.06 10.52
N VAL A 111 -18.89 5.56 10.52
CA VAL A 111 -17.74 4.97 9.79
C VAL A 111 -17.41 3.58 10.35
N HIS A 112 -17.42 3.41 11.68
CA HIS A 112 -17.22 2.11 12.33
C HIS A 112 -18.31 1.10 11.99
N ALA A 113 -19.57 1.53 11.90
CA ALA A 113 -20.68 0.65 11.50
C ALA A 113 -20.52 0.11 10.06
N LYS A 114 -19.71 0.76 9.22
CA LYS A 114 -19.35 0.30 7.88
C LYS A 114 -18.13 -0.63 7.87
N GLY A 115 -17.52 -0.90 9.04
CA GLY A 115 -16.29 -1.65 9.19
C GLY A 115 -15.04 -0.89 8.70
N LEU A 116 -15.11 0.44 8.67
CA LEU A 116 -13.99 1.33 8.39
C LEU A 116 -13.47 1.94 9.70
N LYS A 117 -12.37 2.68 9.62
CA LYS A 117 -11.72 3.39 10.72
C LYS A 117 -11.69 4.89 10.42
N LEU A 118 -11.95 5.74 11.40
CA LEU A 118 -11.95 7.19 11.21
C LEU A 118 -10.61 7.78 11.68
N GLY A 119 -9.91 8.44 10.77
CA GLY A 119 -8.77 9.28 11.10
C GLY A 119 -9.13 10.75 11.21
N ILE A 120 -8.33 11.49 11.96
CA ILE A 120 -8.46 12.95 12.11
C ILE A 120 -7.11 13.63 11.92
N TYR A 121 -7.16 14.90 11.57
CA TYR A 121 -6.00 15.76 11.43
C TYR A 121 -5.84 16.71 12.63
N GLY A 122 -4.60 16.90 13.06
CA GLY A 122 -4.19 17.89 14.06
C GLY A 122 -2.82 18.48 13.72
N CYS A 123 -2.31 19.37 14.57
CA CYS A 123 -1.04 20.06 14.33
C CYS A 123 -0.30 20.27 15.66
N ARG A 124 1.03 20.12 15.66
CA ARG A 124 1.87 20.39 16.86
C ARG A 124 2.05 21.88 17.16
N GLY A 125 1.63 22.76 16.26
CA GLY A 125 1.65 24.20 16.45
C GLY A 125 0.45 24.74 17.22
N THR A 126 0.31 26.06 17.22
CA THR A 126 -0.83 26.75 17.86
C THR A 126 -2.09 26.79 17.00
N MET A 127 -1.91 26.62 15.69
CA MET A 127 -2.97 26.55 14.69
C MET A 127 -2.60 25.51 13.64
N THR A 128 -3.60 24.93 13.01
CA THR A 128 -3.39 24.11 11.82
C THR A 128 -2.95 24.95 10.61
N CYS A 129 -2.62 24.30 9.50
CA CYS A 129 -2.24 24.98 8.26
C CYS A 129 -3.37 25.86 7.69
N MET A 130 -4.64 25.56 7.98
CA MET A 130 -5.80 26.42 7.68
C MET A 130 -5.91 27.67 8.57
N ASN A 131 -4.99 27.87 9.52
CA ASN A 131 -4.92 29.05 10.37
C ASN A 131 -6.20 29.34 11.17
N VAL A 132 -6.97 28.29 11.51
CA VAL A 132 -8.11 28.43 12.42
C VAL A 132 -7.58 28.74 13.84
N PRO A 133 -7.99 29.83 14.50
CA PRO A 133 -7.45 30.20 15.81
C PRO A 133 -7.61 29.08 16.86
N GLN A 134 -6.51 28.78 17.56
CA GLN A 134 -6.44 27.75 18.62
C GLN A 134 -6.73 26.31 18.18
N SER A 135 -6.71 26.03 16.87
CA SER A 135 -6.95 24.69 16.31
C SER A 135 -5.77 23.72 16.47
N GLY A 136 -4.57 24.22 16.76
CA GLY A 136 -3.39 23.39 17.01
C GLY A 136 -3.37 22.85 18.45
N SER A 137 -2.61 21.78 18.65
CA SER A 137 -2.58 21.01 19.90
C SER A 137 -1.41 21.38 20.81
N LYS A 138 -0.58 22.37 20.47
CA LYS A 138 0.53 22.81 21.32
C LYS A 138 0.06 23.15 22.73
N GLY A 139 0.55 22.43 23.74
CA GLY A 139 0.18 22.62 25.14
C GLY A 139 -1.20 22.04 25.53
N TYR A 140 -1.88 21.36 24.60
CA TYR A 140 -3.17 20.70 24.79
C TYR A 140 -3.11 19.21 24.44
N GLU A 141 -1.91 18.64 24.27
CA GLU A 141 -1.69 17.30 23.71
C GLU A 141 -2.49 16.22 24.46
N ASP A 142 -2.40 16.16 25.79
CA ASP A 142 -3.15 15.22 26.62
C ASP A 142 -4.68 15.38 26.52
N LYS A 143 -5.15 16.63 26.40
CA LYS A 143 -6.59 16.93 26.31
C LYS A 143 -7.13 16.57 24.93
N ASP A 144 -6.40 16.91 23.89
CA ASP A 144 -6.78 16.65 22.51
C ASP A 144 -6.75 15.14 22.23
N ALA A 145 -5.73 14.41 22.70
CA ALA A 145 -5.68 12.95 22.59
C ALA A 145 -6.88 12.28 23.30
N LYS A 146 -7.26 12.73 24.50
CA LYS A 146 -8.47 12.25 25.19
C LYS A 146 -9.76 12.61 24.43
N THR A 147 -9.80 13.78 23.81
CA THR A 147 -10.94 14.19 22.97
C THR A 147 -11.07 13.26 21.76
N PHE A 148 -9.98 13.01 21.04
CA PHE A 148 -9.93 12.07 19.92
C PHE A 148 -10.33 10.65 20.34
N ALA A 149 -9.83 10.16 21.48
CA ALA A 149 -10.21 8.88 22.03
C ALA A 149 -11.72 8.81 22.34
N SER A 150 -12.29 9.87 22.93
CA SER A 150 -13.72 9.95 23.27
C SER A 150 -14.63 9.97 22.04
N TRP A 151 -14.13 10.47 20.90
CA TRP A 151 -14.83 10.43 19.62
C TRP A 151 -14.62 9.12 18.87
N GLY A 152 -13.75 8.23 19.35
CA GLY A 152 -13.47 6.95 18.70
C GLY A 152 -12.52 7.05 17.51
N ILE A 153 -11.67 8.08 17.45
CA ILE A 153 -10.67 8.19 16.37
C ILE A 153 -9.68 7.02 16.40
N ASP A 154 -9.24 6.57 15.23
CA ASP A 154 -8.34 5.41 15.04
C ASP A 154 -6.97 5.81 14.48
N TYR A 155 -6.86 7.01 13.91
CA TYR A 155 -5.67 7.50 13.21
C TYR A 155 -5.53 9.01 13.41
N LEU A 156 -4.33 9.50 13.70
CA LEU A 156 -4.01 10.93 13.77
C LEU A 156 -2.91 11.27 12.76
N LYS A 157 -3.25 12.09 11.76
CA LYS A 157 -2.25 12.86 10.98
C LYS A 157 -1.91 14.11 11.78
N TYR A 158 -0.63 14.33 12.08
CA TYR A 158 -0.20 15.39 12.98
C TYR A 158 0.85 16.29 12.32
N ASP A 159 0.44 17.51 12.01
CA ASP A 159 1.14 18.47 11.16
C ASP A 159 2.08 19.41 11.93
N ASN A 160 2.73 20.30 11.18
CA ASN A 160 3.91 21.08 11.54
C ASN A 160 3.78 22.58 11.25
N CYS A 161 2.56 23.10 11.05
CA CYS A 161 2.27 24.52 10.81
C CYS A 161 2.23 25.37 12.10
N ASN A 162 2.43 26.70 11.99
CA ASN A 162 2.29 27.68 13.08
C ASN A 162 3.05 27.31 14.37
N ILE A 163 4.35 27.04 14.23
CA ILE A 163 5.22 26.59 15.31
C ILE A 163 5.68 27.78 16.17
N PRO A 164 5.47 27.75 17.51
CA PRO A 164 6.01 28.78 18.40
C PRO A 164 7.53 28.83 18.37
N ASN A 165 8.09 30.04 18.49
CA ASN A 165 9.53 30.25 18.66
C ASN A 165 10.10 29.40 19.79
N GLY A 166 11.25 28.78 19.56
CA GLY A 166 11.93 27.92 20.53
C GLY A 166 11.32 26.53 20.72
N SER A 167 10.33 26.14 19.90
CA SER A 167 9.79 24.77 19.93
C SER A 167 10.79 23.75 19.39
N ASP A 168 10.96 22.65 20.12
CA ASP A 168 11.73 21.49 19.66
C ASP A 168 10.80 20.47 19.00
N MET A 169 11.07 20.15 17.74
CA MET A 169 10.21 19.28 16.92
C MET A 169 10.07 17.88 17.52
N LYS A 170 11.19 17.25 17.88
CA LYS A 170 11.19 15.90 18.45
C LYS A 170 10.37 15.85 19.73
N THR A 171 10.63 16.76 20.66
CA THR A 171 9.94 16.84 21.96
C THR A 171 8.43 17.05 21.78
N ASP A 172 8.03 17.91 20.83
CA ASP A 172 6.61 18.18 20.58
C ASP A 172 5.87 16.94 20.04
N TYR A 173 6.46 16.21 19.08
CA TYR A 173 5.88 14.94 18.61
C TYR A 173 5.85 13.86 19.71
N GLN A 174 6.89 13.80 20.56
CA GLN A 174 6.93 12.85 21.69
C GLN A 174 5.89 13.16 22.77
N LYS A 175 5.52 14.43 22.98
CA LYS A 175 4.40 14.80 23.85
C LYS A 175 3.09 14.25 23.32
N MET A 176 2.80 14.43 22.03
CA MET A 176 1.59 13.86 21.42
C MET A 176 1.61 12.33 21.43
N GLN A 177 2.75 11.69 21.13
CA GLN A 177 2.89 10.24 21.29
C GLN A 177 2.53 9.78 22.71
N THR A 178 3.08 10.44 23.74
CA THR A 178 2.80 10.12 25.14
C THR A 178 1.32 10.32 25.47
N ALA A 179 0.71 11.40 24.97
CA ALA A 179 -0.71 11.66 25.14
C ALA A 179 -1.57 10.56 24.49
N LEU A 180 -1.24 10.12 23.27
CA LEU A 180 -1.93 9.03 22.57
C LEU A 180 -1.76 7.69 23.30
N ALA A 181 -0.57 7.38 23.81
CA ALA A 181 -0.34 6.17 24.61
C ALA A 181 -1.21 6.12 25.87
N ASN A 182 -1.53 7.29 26.45
CA ASN A 182 -2.27 7.41 27.71
C ASN A 182 -3.75 7.79 27.53
N CYS A 183 -4.25 7.95 26.30
CA CYS A 183 -5.62 8.41 26.07
C CYS A 183 -6.69 7.31 26.23
N GLY A 184 -6.28 6.05 26.40
CA GLY A 184 -7.17 4.91 26.61
C GLY A 184 -7.74 4.29 25.32
N ARG A 185 -7.28 4.73 24.14
CA ARG A 185 -7.65 4.15 22.84
C ARG A 185 -6.40 4.00 21.96
N PRO A 186 -6.19 2.87 21.28
CA PRO A 186 -5.13 2.74 20.27
C PRO A 186 -5.41 3.64 19.06
N ILE A 187 -4.47 4.53 18.74
CA ILE A 187 -4.56 5.47 17.61
C ILE A 187 -3.25 5.41 16.82
N VAL A 188 -3.32 5.17 15.51
CA VAL A 188 -2.16 5.20 14.62
C VAL A 188 -1.63 6.63 14.57
N PHE A 189 -0.33 6.82 14.75
CA PHE A 189 0.27 8.16 14.78
C PHE A 189 1.11 8.44 13.52
N SER A 190 0.59 9.31 12.66
CA SER A 190 1.23 9.76 11.42
C SER A 190 1.85 11.14 11.61
N ILE A 191 3.18 11.18 11.54
CA ILE A 191 3.99 12.39 11.68
C ILE A 191 4.04 13.11 10.34
N CYS A 192 3.46 14.30 10.24
CA CYS A 192 3.53 15.15 9.06
C CYS A 192 4.50 16.32 9.32
N ALA A 193 5.81 16.01 9.25
CA ALA A 193 6.89 16.97 9.52
C ALA A 193 7.73 17.32 8.28
N TRP A 194 7.27 16.90 7.09
CA TRP A 194 7.82 17.22 5.77
C TRP A 194 9.31 16.86 5.57
N GLY A 195 9.78 15.80 6.21
CA GLY A 195 11.17 15.36 6.10
C GLY A 195 11.55 14.37 7.19
N TYR A 196 12.26 13.30 6.81
CA TYR A 196 12.68 12.27 7.76
C TYR A 196 13.64 12.80 8.82
N GLN A 197 13.46 12.31 10.05
CA GLN A 197 14.41 12.47 11.14
C GLN A 197 14.59 11.13 11.85
N SER A 198 15.82 10.82 12.27
CA SER A 198 16.17 9.51 12.86
C SER A 198 15.41 9.15 14.15
N TRP A 199 14.77 10.12 14.80
CA TRP A 199 13.94 9.90 15.98
C TRP A 199 12.49 9.49 15.65
N MET A 200 12.02 9.70 14.42
CA MET A 200 10.62 9.48 14.04
C MET A 200 10.15 8.03 14.22
N PRO A 201 10.94 7.00 13.88
CA PRO A 201 10.54 5.62 14.11
C PRO A 201 10.18 5.37 15.59
N ALA A 202 10.93 5.95 16.53
CA ALA A 202 10.71 5.79 17.96
C ALA A 202 9.49 6.53 18.51
N THR A 203 8.84 7.36 17.68
CA THR A 203 7.78 8.27 18.10
C THR A 203 6.46 7.97 17.41
N GLY A 204 6.44 7.68 16.11
CA GLY A 204 5.23 7.49 15.32
C GLY A 204 5.21 6.17 14.56
N ASN A 205 4.04 5.82 14.02
CA ASN A 205 3.88 4.63 13.18
C ASN A 205 4.27 4.87 11.72
N LEU A 206 4.25 6.13 11.30
CA LEU A 206 4.65 6.55 9.96
C LEU A 206 5.01 8.03 9.96
N TRP A 207 5.82 8.46 8.99
CA TRP A 207 6.31 9.83 8.89
C TRP A 207 6.53 10.29 7.46
N ARG A 208 6.04 11.50 7.17
CA ARG A 208 6.25 12.17 5.88
C ARG A 208 7.74 12.39 5.62
N THR A 209 8.26 11.82 4.53
CA THR A 209 9.68 11.91 4.15
C THR A 209 9.97 13.07 3.20
N THR A 210 8.93 13.66 2.60
CA THR A 210 9.03 14.76 1.64
C THR A 210 8.02 15.86 1.94
N GLY A 211 8.15 16.99 1.22
CA GLY A 211 7.05 17.95 1.04
C GLY A 211 5.84 17.32 0.35
N ASP A 212 4.77 18.11 0.20
CA ASP A 212 3.47 17.61 -0.25
C ASP A 212 3.52 17.13 -1.69
N ILE A 213 2.85 16.02 -1.99
CA ILE A 213 2.72 15.56 -3.36
C ILE A 213 1.81 16.51 -4.15
N ALA A 214 2.08 16.60 -5.44
CA ALA A 214 1.22 17.23 -6.41
C ALA A 214 0.94 16.23 -7.51
N ASP A 215 -0.25 16.31 -8.10
CA ASP A 215 -0.68 15.49 -9.23
C ASP A 215 0.06 15.85 -10.53
N LYS A 216 1.35 15.52 -10.55
CA LYS A 216 2.29 15.70 -11.67
C LYS A 216 3.36 14.60 -11.61
N TRP A 217 3.87 14.22 -12.77
CA TRP A 217 5.00 13.30 -12.86
C TRP A 217 6.28 13.84 -12.20
N ASP A 218 6.69 15.04 -12.63
CA ASP A 218 7.79 15.81 -12.07
C ASP A 218 7.29 17.24 -11.86
N ASN A 219 7.52 17.81 -10.68
CA ASN A 219 7.12 19.16 -10.36
C ASN A 219 8.30 20.11 -10.13
N GLY A 220 9.54 19.60 -10.08
CA GLY A 220 10.77 20.41 -9.98
C GLY A 220 10.89 21.35 -8.76
N THR A 221 9.92 21.35 -7.83
CA THR A 221 9.93 22.23 -6.64
C THR A 221 10.34 21.49 -5.37
N GLU A 222 10.89 22.24 -4.42
CA GLU A 222 11.29 21.68 -3.14
C GLU A 222 10.08 21.30 -2.27
N TRP A 223 9.02 22.12 -2.29
CA TRP A 223 7.84 21.93 -1.44
C TRP A 223 6.81 20.97 -2.03
N PHE A 224 6.43 21.16 -3.29
CA PHE A 224 5.48 20.30 -3.97
C PHE A 224 6.20 19.28 -4.84
N LYS A 225 6.06 17.99 -4.53
CA LYS A 225 6.74 16.88 -5.20
C LYS A 225 5.86 16.31 -6.30
N GLY A 226 6.41 16.15 -7.50
CA GLY A 226 5.84 15.21 -8.46
C GLY A 226 6.10 13.77 -8.01
N ILE A 227 5.40 12.82 -8.61
CA ILE A 227 5.51 11.37 -8.35
C ILE A 227 6.99 10.94 -8.32
N ILE A 228 7.77 11.30 -9.33
CA ILE A 228 9.17 10.87 -9.43
C ILE A 228 10.07 11.52 -8.36
N ASN A 229 9.78 12.78 -7.98
CA ASN A 229 10.54 13.48 -6.95
C ASN A 229 10.27 12.88 -5.56
N ALA A 230 9.03 12.48 -5.29
CA ALA A 230 8.64 11.82 -4.04
C ALA A 230 9.29 10.43 -3.90
N ILE A 231 9.35 9.66 -5.00
CA ILE A 231 10.09 8.39 -5.06
C ILE A 231 11.56 8.60 -4.64
N ASP A 232 12.24 9.59 -5.25
CA ASP A 232 13.65 9.85 -4.95
C ASP A 232 13.89 10.30 -3.50
N GLY A 233 12.98 11.12 -2.95
CA GLY A 233 13.06 11.55 -1.55
C GLY A 233 12.91 10.40 -0.57
N ASN A 234 11.92 9.54 -0.80
CA ASN A 234 11.59 8.43 0.09
C ASN A 234 12.61 7.26 0.02
N ALA A 235 13.23 7.07 -1.15
CA ALA A 235 14.25 6.05 -1.40
C ALA A 235 15.42 6.08 -0.39
N GLN A 236 15.75 7.27 0.10
CA GLN A 236 16.90 7.52 0.97
C GLN A 236 16.77 6.83 2.33
N TYR A 237 15.55 6.48 2.74
CA TYR A 237 15.24 6.05 4.11
C TYR A 237 14.85 4.57 4.20
N THR A 238 15.21 3.77 3.20
CA THR A 238 14.85 2.35 3.08
C THR A 238 15.07 1.54 4.37
N SER A 239 16.15 1.78 5.11
CA SER A 239 16.46 1.05 6.36
C SER A 239 15.60 1.44 7.57
N SER A 240 14.74 2.45 7.44
CA SER A 240 13.88 2.94 8.53
C SER A 240 12.48 2.34 8.51
N ALA A 241 12.09 1.72 7.39
CA ALA A 241 10.82 1.03 7.27
C ALA A 241 10.89 -0.35 7.94
N ALA A 242 9.87 -0.67 8.73
CA ALA A 242 9.69 -1.96 9.39
C ALA A 242 8.20 -2.12 9.79
N PRO A 243 7.73 -3.33 10.11
CA PRO A 243 6.39 -3.52 10.66
C PRO A 243 6.07 -2.56 11.81
N GLY A 244 5.08 -1.70 11.63
CA GLY A 244 4.69 -0.67 12.61
C GLY A 244 5.34 0.71 12.42
N ALA A 245 6.24 0.87 11.44
CA ALA A 245 7.08 2.05 11.25
C ALA A 245 7.36 2.31 9.76
N TRP A 246 6.69 3.29 9.14
CA TRP A 246 6.70 3.44 7.67
C TRP A 246 7.15 4.82 7.18
N ASN A 247 7.95 4.82 6.12
CA ASN A 247 8.28 6.02 5.37
C ASN A 247 7.08 6.41 4.49
N ASP A 248 6.66 7.68 4.56
CA ASP A 248 5.47 8.19 3.88
C ASP A 248 5.85 9.25 2.82
N PRO A 249 5.85 8.92 1.51
CA PRO A 249 6.01 9.86 0.41
C PRO A 249 4.75 10.67 0.06
N ASP A 250 3.77 10.71 0.97
CA ASP A 250 2.47 11.35 0.82
C ASP A 250 1.45 10.53 0.01
N MET A 251 0.25 11.09 -0.14
CA MET A 251 -0.93 10.44 -0.71
C MET A 251 -0.77 10.01 -2.19
N LEU A 252 -1.66 9.12 -2.63
CA LEU A 252 -1.80 8.71 -4.03
C LEU A 252 -2.63 9.75 -4.80
N GLU A 253 -2.12 10.22 -5.94
CA GLU A 253 -2.79 11.20 -6.82
C GLU A 253 -3.61 10.51 -7.94
N ILE A 254 -3.73 9.19 -7.85
CA ILE A 254 -4.30 8.32 -8.87
C ILE A 254 -5.74 8.71 -9.19
N GLY A 255 -5.94 9.23 -10.41
CA GLY A 255 -7.25 9.64 -10.91
C GLY A 255 -7.63 11.10 -10.67
N ASN A 256 -6.69 11.95 -10.22
CA ASN A 256 -6.92 13.38 -10.06
C ASN A 256 -6.82 14.20 -11.37
N GLY A 257 -6.24 13.61 -12.43
CA GLY A 257 -6.31 14.08 -13.81
C GLY A 257 -5.07 14.84 -14.31
N GLY A 258 -4.07 15.07 -13.47
CA GLY A 258 -2.82 15.74 -13.78
C GLY A 258 -1.70 14.84 -14.32
N CYS A 259 -1.86 13.51 -14.22
CA CYS A 259 -0.93 12.53 -14.80
C CYS A 259 -1.63 11.56 -15.76
N THR A 260 -0.83 10.90 -16.58
CA THR A 260 -1.28 9.81 -17.45
C THR A 260 -1.57 8.53 -16.65
N THR A 261 -2.33 7.61 -17.25
CA THR A 261 -2.59 6.27 -16.69
C THR A 261 -1.29 5.52 -16.36
N GLU A 262 -0.28 5.61 -17.22
CA GLU A 262 1.01 4.95 -17.02
C GLU A 262 1.79 5.54 -15.83
N GLU A 263 1.77 6.86 -15.66
CA GLU A 263 2.38 7.53 -14.51
C GLU A 263 1.66 7.17 -13.21
N TYR A 264 0.34 7.03 -13.21
CA TYR A 264 -0.43 6.55 -12.06
C TYR A 264 -0.15 5.08 -11.73
N ARG A 265 0.00 4.21 -12.74
CA ARG A 265 0.46 2.82 -12.53
C ARG A 265 1.87 2.80 -11.93
N THR A 266 2.75 3.68 -12.37
CA THR A 266 4.07 3.85 -11.77
C THR A 266 3.97 4.30 -10.31
N GLN A 267 3.12 5.28 -9.98
CA GLN A 267 2.92 5.72 -8.59
C GLN A 267 2.49 4.54 -7.71
N MET A 268 1.45 3.80 -8.10
CA MET A 268 0.97 2.64 -7.33
C MET A 268 2.07 1.57 -7.16
N SER A 269 2.81 1.28 -8.23
CA SER A 269 3.90 0.31 -8.21
C SER A 269 5.01 0.71 -7.23
N MET A 270 5.42 1.98 -7.30
CA MET A 270 6.56 2.47 -6.52
C MET A 270 6.20 2.70 -5.06
N TRP A 271 4.98 3.15 -4.73
CA TRP A 271 4.52 3.20 -3.34
C TRP A 271 4.49 1.80 -2.73
N SER A 272 3.99 0.80 -3.47
CA SER A 272 3.94 -0.59 -3.02
C SER A 272 5.34 -1.20 -2.84
N MET A 273 6.25 -0.91 -3.77
CA MET A 273 7.66 -1.28 -3.66
C MET A 273 8.33 -0.60 -2.47
N MET A 274 7.94 0.63 -2.13
CA MET A 274 8.52 1.37 -1.01
C MET A 274 7.92 1.01 0.35
N ALA A 275 6.89 0.13 0.40
CA ALA A 275 6.11 -0.14 1.62
C ALA A 275 5.54 1.16 2.22
N SER A 276 5.05 2.03 1.33
CA SER A 276 4.48 3.33 1.69
C SER A 276 3.00 3.20 2.04
N PRO A 277 2.44 4.07 2.89
CA PRO A 277 1.00 4.12 3.10
C PRO A 277 0.26 4.32 1.77
N LEU A 278 -0.76 3.50 1.49
CA LEU A 278 -1.59 3.62 0.30
C LEU A 278 -2.85 4.42 0.64
N ILE A 279 -2.71 5.74 0.71
CA ILE A 279 -3.80 6.67 1.03
C ILE A 279 -4.26 7.37 -0.24
N ALA A 280 -5.46 7.02 -0.75
CA ALA A 280 -6.04 7.65 -1.93
C ALA A 280 -6.46 9.11 -1.65
N GLY A 281 -6.13 10.02 -2.56
CA GLY A 281 -6.47 11.45 -2.48
C GLY A 281 -7.51 11.92 -3.50
N ASN A 282 -8.20 11.03 -4.20
CA ASN A 282 -9.11 11.36 -5.30
C ASN A 282 -10.60 11.38 -4.90
N ASP A 283 -11.49 11.85 -5.78
CA ASP A 283 -12.94 11.65 -5.59
C ASP A 283 -13.34 10.21 -5.94
N ILE A 284 -13.40 9.35 -4.92
CA ILE A 284 -13.69 7.93 -5.14
C ILE A 284 -15.13 7.67 -5.64
N ARG A 285 -16.04 8.65 -5.54
CA ARG A 285 -17.44 8.53 -5.98
C ARG A 285 -17.58 8.47 -7.48
N THR A 286 -16.59 8.98 -8.21
CA THR A 286 -16.63 9.14 -9.67
C THR A 286 -15.42 8.51 -10.36
N MET A 287 -14.79 7.50 -9.75
CA MET A 287 -13.64 6.83 -10.36
C MET A 287 -14.00 6.15 -11.68
N SER A 288 -13.17 6.38 -12.69
CA SER A 288 -13.16 5.56 -13.89
C SER A 288 -12.81 4.10 -13.57
N GLN A 289 -13.15 3.17 -14.46
CA GLN A 289 -12.75 1.77 -14.30
C GLN A 289 -11.22 1.65 -14.27
N THR A 290 -10.50 2.39 -15.12
CA THR A 290 -9.04 2.44 -15.12
C THR A 290 -8.45 2.85 -13.76
N THR A 291 -9.04 3.86 -13.10
CA THR A 291 -8.63 4.27 -11.76
C THR A 291 -8.85 3.16 -10.73
N LYS A 292 -9.99 2.47 -10.81
CA LYS A 292 -10.28 1.31 -9.95
C LYS A 292 -9.31 0.17 -10.20
N ASP A 293 -9.00 -0.14 -11.46
CA ASP A 293 -8.07 -1.21 -11.82
C ASP A 293 -6.66 -0.97 -11.27
N ILE A 294 -6.24 0.29 -11.16
CA ILE A 294 -4.97 0.66 -10.52
C ILE A 294 -5.07 0.51 -9.01
N LEU A 295 -6.04 1.17 -8.37
CA LEU A 295 -6.14 1.22 -6.91
C LEU A 295 -6.50 -0.13 -6.29
N LEU A 296 -7.23 -0.99 -7.01
CA LEU A 296 -7.74 -2.27 -6.50
C LEU A 296 -6.95 -3.48 -6.99
N ASN A 297 -5.79 -3.30 -7.66
CA ASN A 297 -4.97 -4.42 -8.09
C ASN A 297 -4.41 -5.19 -6.89
N LYS A 298 -5.04 -6.33 -6.58
CA LYS A 298 -4.71 -7.19 -5.44
C LYS A 298 -3.26 -7.69 -5.44
N GLU A 299 -2.68 -7.95 -6.61
CA GLU A 299 -1.30 -8.43 -6.71
C GLU A 299 -0.29 -7.35 -6.37
N VAL A 300 -0.57 -6.10 -6.81
CA VAL A 300 0.27 -4.93 -6.51
C VAL A 300 0.14 -4.55 -5.03
N ILE A 301 -1.09 -4.53 -4.49
CA ILE A 301 -1.35 -4.31 -3.05
C ILE A 301 -0.63 -5.37 -2.20
N ALA A 302 -0.61 -6.63 -2.64
CA ALA A 302 0.09 -7.69 -1.90
C ALA A 302 1.61 -7.46 -1.79
N ILE A 303 2.21 -6.70 -2.72
CA ILE A 303 3.61 -6.26 -2.59
C ILE A 303 3.73 -5.27 -1.43
N ASP A 304 2.84 -4.29 -1.35
CA ASP A 304 2.83 -3.30 -0.28
C ASP A 304 2.61 -3.95 1.10
N GLN A 305 1.56 -4.79 1.18
CA GLN A 305 1.07 -5.42 2.40
C GLN A 305 1.84 -6.70 2.80
N ASP A 306 3.03 -6.92 2.23
CA ASP A 306 3.87 -8.06 2.59
C ASP A 306 4.27 -7.99 4.08
N PRO A 307 4.08 -9.06 4.87
CA PRO A 307 4.28 -9.04 6.31
C PRO A 307 5.74 -8.93 6.74
N ALA A 308 6.72 -9.12 5.83
CA ALA A 308 8.11 -8.87 6.16
C ALA A 308 8.37 -7.37 6.38
N GLY A 309 7.51 -6.49 5.84
CA GLY A 309 7.57 -5.05 6.06
C GLY A 309 8.86 -4.41 5.55
N VAL A 310 9.46 -5.00 4.51
CA VAL A 310 10.71 -4.52 3.92
C VAL A 310 10.39 -3.48 2.85
N GLN A 311 10.97 -2.28 2.97
CA GLN A 311 10.98 -1.32 1.87
C GLN A 311 11.95 -1.77 0.77
N GLY A 312 11.51 -1.67 -0.48
CA GLY A 312 12.31 -1.93 -1.67
C GLY A 312 13.39 -0.88 -1.88
N LYS A 313 14.49 -1.30 -2.51
CA LYS A 313 15.65 -0.46 -2.80
C LYS A 313 16.02 -0.49 -4.28
N ARG A 314 16.58 0.62 -4.76
CA ARG A 314 17.19 0.70 -6.08
C ARG A 314 18.50 -0.07 -6.10
N VAL A 315 18.66 -0.99 -7.03
CA VAL A 315 19.90 -1.78 -7.24
C VAL A 315 20.65 -1.36 -8.48
N LYS A 316 19.98 -0.71 -9.43
CA LYS A 316 20.59 -0.20 -10.66
C LYS A 316 19.91 1.09 -11.08
N SER A 317 20.70 2.06 -11.55
CA SER A 317 20.23 3.29 -12.17
C SER A 317 21.24 3.70 -13.24
N ALA A 318 20.81 3.78 -14.49
CA ALA A 318 21.65 4.26 -15.59
C ALA A 318 20.77 4.88 -16.68
N ASN A 319 21.11 6.10 -17.11
CA ASN A 319 20.43 6.79 -18.21
C ASN A 319 18.90 6.87 -18.06
N GLY A 320 18.40 7.12 -16.84
CA GLY A 320 16.96 7.20 -16.55
C GLY A 320 16.24 5.85 -16.48
N LEU A 321 16.94 4.73 -16.57
CA LEU A 321 16.39 3.39 -16.43
C LEU A 321 16.83 2.79 -15.10
N GLU A 322 15.87 2.29 -14.33
CA GLU A 322 16.11 1.82 -12.97
C GLU A 322 15.59 0.40 -12.72
N VAL A 323 16.31 -0.32 -11.87
CA VAL A 323 15.89 -1.62 -11.33
C VAL A 323 15.80 -1.50 -9.82
N TRP A 324 14.64 -1.84 -9.29
CA TRP A 324 14.34 -1.84 -7.86
C TRP A 324 13.99 -3.25 -7.41
N VAL A 325 14.32 -3.59 -6.18
CA VAL A 325 14.01 -4.90 -5.59
C VAL A 325 13.48 -4.76 -4.18
N LYS A 326 12.45 -5.55 -3.86
CA LYS A 326 11.90 -5.74 -2.51
C LYS A 326 11.86 -7.23 -2.23
N SER A 327 12.46 -7.67 -1.12
CA SER A 327 12.28 -9.06 -0.67
C SER A 327 10.85 -9.22 -0.16
N LEU A 328 10.22 -10.35 -0.48
CA LEU A 328 8.88 -10.70 -0.01
C LEU A 328 8.96 -11.92 0.89
N GLY A 329 8.12 -11.94 1.93
CA GLY A 329 8.13 -12.97 2.95
C GLY A 329 9.47 -13.07 3.70
N THR A 330 9.63 -14.15 4.45
CA THR A 330 10.77 -14.35 5.36
C THR A 330 11.73 -15.45 4.92
N ASN A 331 11.36 -16.26 3.92
CA ASN A 331 12.14 -17.40 3.44
C ASN A 331 13.17 -17.03 2.37
N GLY A 332 13.12 -15.81 1.84
CA GLY A 332 14.10 -15.28 0.88
C GLY A 332 13.98 -15.80 -0.55
N THR A 333 12.94 -16.60 -0.84
CA THR A 333 12.75 -17.24 -2.16
C THR A 333 12.00 -16.35 -3.15
N THR A 334 11.26 -15.37 -2.65
CA THR A 334 10.40 -14.50 -3.46
C THR A 334 10.81 -13.03 -3.34
N LYS A 335 10.79 -12.31 -4.46
CA LYS A 335 11.11 -10.89 -4.55
C LYS A 335 10.14 -10.18 -5.48
N ALA A 336 9.80 -8.93 -5.18
CA ALA A 336 9.25 -8.01 -6.16
C ALA A 336 10.38 -7.25 -6.85
N VAL A 337 10.24 -7.03 -8.16
CA VAL A 337 11.16 -6.22 -8.96
C VAL A 337 10.38 -5.18 -9.73
N ALA A 338 10.76 -3.91 -9.62
CA ALA A 338 10.22 -2.86 -10.48
C ALA A 338 11.28 -2.40 -11.48
N LEU A 339 10.90 -2.43 -12.76
CA LEU A 339 11.67 -1.87 -13.87
C LEU A 339 11.06 -0.51 -14.19
N LEU A 340 11.69 0.56 -13.70
CA LEU A 340 11.16 1.92 -13.80
C LEU A 340 11.86 2.66 -14.93
N ASN A 341 11.07 3.15 -15.90
CA ASN A 341 11.54 4.00 -16.97
C ASN A 341 11.19 5.46 -16.68
N ARG A 342 12.21 6.27 -16.41
CA ARG A 342 12.05 7.71 -16.14
C ARG A 342 12.03 8.56 -17.41
N ASN A 343 12.38 7.98 -18.54
CA ASN A 343 12.53 8.68 -19.80
C ASN A 343 11.17 8.87 -20.50
N SER A 344 11.14 9.82 -21.43
CA SER A 344 9.96 10.16 -22.24
C SER A 344 9.73 9.20 -23.43
N THR A 345 10.47 8.10 -23.51
CA THR A 345 10.37 7.11 -24.58
C THR A 345 10.42 5.69 -24.03
N THR A 346 9.67 4.78 -24.65
CA THR A 346 9.71 3.35 -24.31
C THR A 346 11.13 2.80 -24.43
N SER A 347 11.57 2.07 -23.41
CA SER A 347 12.92 1.53 -23.33
C SER A 347 12.92 0.10 -22.78
N ASN A 348 13.85 -0.72 -23.24
CA ASN A 348 14.05 -2.04 -22.67
C ASN A 348 14.89 -1.94 -21.39
N ILE A 349 14.41 -2.55 -20.31
CA ILE A 349 15.13 -2.63 -19.03
C ILE A 349 15.37 -4.10 -18.70
N THR A 350 16.61 -4.43 -18.36
CA THR A 350 17.02 -5.77 -17.97
C THR A 350 17.37 -5.81 -16.49
N VAL A 351 16.73 -6.72 -15.75
CA VAL A 351 17.16 -7.13 -14.41
C VAL A 351 18.04 -8.38 -14.54
N ASN A 352 19.26 -8.33 -14.00
CA ASN A 352 20.09 -9.52 -13.87
C ASN A 352 19.85 -10.16 -12.50
N TRP A 353 19.81 -11.48 -12.44
CA TRP A 353 19.63 -12.22 -11.17
C TRP A 353 20.75 -11.91 -10.17
N SER A 354 21.97 -11.68 -10.66
CA SER A 354 23.10 -11.22 -9.83
C SER A 354 22.83 -9.90 -9.12
N ASP A 355 22.11 -8.96 -9.76
CA ASP A 355 21.85 -7.62 -9.23
C ASP A 355 20.86 -7.67 -8.04
N ILE A 356 20.05 -8.74 -7.98
CA ILE A 356 19.02 -8.95 -6.96
C ILE A 356 19.33 -10.12 -6.00
N GLY A 357 20.53 -10.70 -6.08
CA GLY A 357 20.98 -11.79 -5.21
C GLY A 357 20.22 -13.11 -5.43
N VAL A 358 19.83 -13.39 -6.67
CA VAL A 358 19.12 -14.60 -7.09
C VAL A 358 20.02 -15.40 -8.03
N SER A 359 19.87 -16.72 -8.05
CA SER A 359 20.61 -17.60 -8.95
C SER A 359 19.71 -18.75 -9.42
N GLY A 360 20.14 -19.47 -10.46
CA GLY A 360 19.37 -20.58 -11.03
C GLY A 360 18.23 -20.12 -11.94
N SER A 361 17.25 -21.01 -12.11
CA SER A 361 16.02 -20.74 -12.84
C SER A 361 14.97 -20.19 -11.89
N VAL A 362 14.35 -19.07 -12.26
CA VAL A 362 13.30 -18.42 -11.47
C VAL A 362 12.08 -18.14 -12.32
N THR A 363 10.91 -18.25 -11.70
CA THR A 363 9.64 -17.86 -12.31
C THR A 363 9.51 -16.34 -12.29
N VAL A 364 8.92 -15.78 -13.35
CA VAL A 364 8.62 -14.35 -13.46
C VAL A 364 7.14 -14.18 -13.74
N ARG A 365 6.46 -13.39 -12.92
CA ARG A 365 5.06 -12.97 -13.13
C ARG A 365 4.99 -11.45 -13.23
N ASP A 366 4.28 -10.95 -14.23
CA ASP A 366 3.98 -9.52 -14.39
C ASP A 366 2.64 -9.20 -13.71
N LEU A 367 2.68 -8.31 -12.71
CA LEU A 367 1.54 -8.05 -11.83
C LEU A 367 0.51 -7.08 -12.44
N TRP A 368 0.90 -6.31 -13.45
CA TRP A 368 -0.03 -5.46 -14.19
C TRP A 368 -0.67 -6.21 -15.35
N ALA A 369 0.11 -7.04 -16.04
CA ALA A 369 -0.43 -7.93 -17.07
C ALA A 369 -1.16 -9.15 -16.49
N LYS A 370 -1.05 -9.38 -15.17
CA LYS A 370 -1.57 -10.58 -14.46
C LYS A 370 -1.14 -11.90 -15.12
N ALA A 371 0.07 -11.92 -15.67
CA ALA A 371 0.52 -12.98 -16.55
C ALA A 371 1.85 -13.58 -16.08
N ASP A 372 1.89 -14.90 -16.02
CA ASP A 372 3.14 -15.64 -15.83
C ASP A 372 3.94 -15.57 -17.13
N LYS A 373 5.18 -15.11 -17.04
CA LYS A 373 6.09 -14.96 -18.18
C LYS A 373 6.96 -16.19 -18.40
N GLY A 374 6.88 -17.17 -17.50
CA GLY A 374 7.65 -18.40 -17.51
C GLY A 374 8.88 -18.36 -16.61
N SER A 375 9.80 -19.31 -16.84
CA SER A 375 11.02 -19.49 -16.05
C SER A 375 12.25 -19.02 -16.82
N PHE A 376 13.13 -18.28 -16.16
CA PHE A 376 14.28 -17.63 -16.78
C PHE A 376 15.55 -17.84 -15.95
N THR A 377 16.70 -17.88 -16.61
CA THR A 377 18.03 -17.98 -16.00
C THR A 377 18.89 -16.78 -16.38
N GLY A 378 19.72 -16.30 -15.46
CA GLY A 378 20.61 -15.16 -15.65
C GLY A 378 19.93 -13.79 -15.57
N SER A 379 18.86 -13.55 -16.34
CA SER A 379 18.19 -12.25 -16.41
C SER A 379 16.77 -12.32 -16.99
N TYR A 380 16.05 -11.20 -16.90
CA TYR A 380 14.79 -10.94 -17.60
C TYR A 380 14.78 -9.51 -18.15
N THR A 381 14.25 -9.33 -19.37
CA THR A 381 14.14 -8.02 -20.02
C THR A 381 12.69 -7.74 -20.38
N ALA A 382 12.22 -6.54 -20.06
CA ALA A 382 10.90 -6.06 -20.45
C ALA A 382 10.99 -4.75 -21.22
N SER A 383 10.04 -4.52 -22.12
CA SER A 383 9.82 -3.22 -22.75
C SER A 383 8.96 -2.37 -21.83
N VAL A 384 9.50 -1.25 -21.35
CA VAL A 384 8.85 -0.39 -20.35
C VAL A 384 8.44 0.93 -21.01
N PRO A 385 7.15 1.29 -21.01
CA PRO A 385 6.66 2.55 -21.59
C PRO A 385 7.35 3.79 -21.02
N SER A 386 7.23 4.92 -21.74
CA SER A 386 7.60 6.24 -21.21
C SER A 386 6.95 6.46 -19.84
N HIS A 387 7.73 6.87 -18.84
CA HIS A 387 7.28 7.09 -17.45
C HIS A 387 6.60 5.86 -16.80
N GLY A 388 6.73 4.69 -17.42
CA GLY A 388 6.09 3.46 -17.02
C GLY A 388 6.92 2.63 -16.07
N THR A 389 6.26 1.62 -15.49
CA THR A 389 6.89 0.60 -14.65
C THR A 389 6.38 -0.77 -15.06
N VAL A 390 7.28 -1.73 -15.21
CA VAL A 390 6.92 -3.15 -15.19
C VAL A 390 7.19 -3.67 -13.77
N LEU A 391 6.13 -4.12 -13.10
CA LEU A 391 6.23 -4.66 -11.74
C LEU A 391 6.11 -6.19 -11.80
N LEU A 392 7.15 -6.85 -11.31
CA LEU A 392 7.32 -8.28 -11.40
C LEU A 392 7.33 -8.91 -10.01
N LYS A 393 6.74 -10.09 -9.88
CA LYS A 393 7.05 -11.04 -8.80
C LYS A 393 7.96 -12.13 -9.36
N ILE A 394 9.06 -12.35 -8.69
CA ILE A 394 10.08 -13.33 -9.07
C ILE A 394 10.21 -14.32 -7.94
N SER A 395 10.20 -15.61 -8.26
CA SER A 395 10.36 -16.66 -7.25
C SER A 395 11.32 -17.75 -7.69
N THR A 396 12.18 -18.18 -6.78
CA THR A 396 12.96 -19.42 -6.90
C THR A 396 12.14 -20.65 -6.52
N GLU A 397 10.96 -20.46 -5.92
CA GLU A 397 10.03 -21.55 -5.70
C GLU A 397 9.33 -21.90 -7.02
N PRO A 398 9.06 -23.19 -7.26
CA PRO A 398 8.14 -23.56 -8.32
C PRO A 398 6.79 -22.87 -8.06
N PRO A 399 6.05 -22.48 -9.10
CA PRO A 399 4.78 -21.82 -8.92
C PRO A 399 3.86 -22.71 -8.08
N ALA A 400 3.15 -22.11 -7.12
CA ALA A 400 2.16 -22.84 -6.35
C ALA A 400 1.11 -23.43 -7.31
N PRO A 401 0.68 -24.68 -7.12
CA PRO A 401 -0.35 -25.25 -7.97
C PRO A 401 -1.66 -24.46 -7.90
N VAL A 402 -2.33 -24.33 -9.03
CA VAL A 402 -3.68 -23.75 -9.12
C VAL A 402 -4.65 -24.78 -8.54
N ASP A 403 -5.34 -24.42 -7.47
CA ASP A 403 -6.34 -25.29 -6.83
C ASP A 403 -7.54 -25.50 -7.75
N ALA A 404 -7.68 -26.71 -8.29
CA ALA A 404 -8.76 -27.05 -9.23
C ALA A 404 -10.16 -26.98 -8.63
N THR A 405 -10.28 -26.90 -7.29
CA THR A 405 -11.57 -26.83 -6.60
C THR A 405 -12.11 -25.41 -6.47
N LYS A 406 -11.29 -24.40 -6.82
CA LYS A 406 -11.70 -22.99 -6.87
C LYS A 406 -12.09 -22.60 -8.28
N GLN A 407 -12.87 -21.52 -8.39
CA GLN A 407 -13.14 -20.90 -9.68
C GLN A 407 -11.83 -20.40 -10.29
N ILE A 408 -11.54 -20.86 -11.51
CA ILE A 408 -10.45 -20.39 -12.35
C ILE A 408 -11.11 -19.59 -13.46
N GLU A 409 -10.87 -18.27 -13.49
CA GLU A 409 -11.43 -17.42 -14.54
C GLU A 409 -10.81 -17.78 -15.90
N ALA A 410 -11.59 -17.71 -16.97
CA ALA A 410 -11.21 -18.22 -18.28
C ALA A 410 -10.01 -17.45 -18.88
N GLU A 411 -9.89 -16.16 -18.58
CA GLU A 411 -8.78 -15.31 -19.01
C GLU A 411 -7.46 -15.61 -18.27
N ASN A 412 -7.47 -16.42 -17.21
CA ASN A 412 -6.27 -16.79 -16.44
C ASN A 412 -5.57 -18.04 -16.98
N TYR A 413 -5.49 -18.18 -18.30
CA TYR A 413 -4.74 -19.26 -18.94
C TYR A 413 -3.22 -19.04 -18.86
N SER A 414 -2.47 -20.14 -18.81
CA SER A 414 -1.00 -20.15 -18.87
C SER A 414 -0.46 -20.00 -20.30
N ASN A 415 -1.22 -20.43 -21.30
CA ASN A 415 -0.89 -20.27 -22.71
C ASN A 415 -2.16 -20.26 -23.56
N GLN A 416 -2.12 -19.67 -24.75
CA GLN A 416 -3.27 -19.66 -25.67
C GLN A 416 -2.82 -19.63 -27.13
N SER A 417 -3.75 -19.97 -28.03
CA SER A 417 -3.64 -19.68 -29.46
C SER A 417 -4.96 -19.19 -30.02
N GLY A 418 -4.89 -18.10 -30.79
CA GLY A 418 -5.97 -17.58 -31.65
C GLY A 418 -7.12 -16.87 -30.94
N ILE A 419 -7.19 -16.91 -29.61
CA ILE A 419 -8.28 -16.29 -28.86
C ILE A 419 -8.07 -14.79 -28.63
N GLN A 420 -9.13 -14.11 -28.21
CA GLN A 420 -9.09 -12.78 -27.61
C GLN A 420 -9.89 -12.78 -26.29
N THR A 421 -9.73 -11.74 -25.49
CA THR A 421 -10.55 -11.53 -24.29
C THR A 421 -11.49 -10.34 -24.48
N GLU A 422 -12.68 -10.41 -23.88
CA GLU A 422 -13.66 -9.32 -23.87
C GLU A 422 -14.31 -9.15 -22.50
N THR A 423 -14.79 -7.95 -22.17
CA THR A 423 -15.37 -7.70 -20.84
C THR A 423 -16.63 -8.52 -20.60
N CYS A 424 -16.63 -9.30 -19.52
CA CYS A 424 -17.77 -10.11 -19.12
C CYS A 424 -18.77 -9.28 -18.31
N SER A 425 -20.06 -9.39 -18.64
CA SER A 425 -21.15 -8.73 -17.89
C SER A 425 -21.30 -9.24 -16.45
N GLU A 426 -20.72 -10.40 -16.14
CA GLU A 426 -20.72 -11.02 -14.81
C GLU A 426 -19.48 -10.63 -14.00
N GLY A 427 -18.57 -9.83 -14.58
CA GLY A 427 -17.28 -9.44 -14.02
C GLY A 427 -16.13 -10.24 -14.61
N GLY A 428 -14.93 -9.64 -14.72
CA GLY A 428 -13.77 -10.26 -15.37
C GLY A 428 -13.78 -10.12 -16.90
N GLU A 429 -13.03 -10.99 -17.57
CA GLU A 429 -12.99 -11.09 -19.03
C GLU A 429 -13.42 -12.49 -19.50
N ASP A 430 -14.26 -12.56 -20.54
CA ASP A 430 -14.56 -13.80 -21.24
C ASP A 430 -13.44 -14.11 -22.25
N VAL A 431 -13.11 -15.38 -22.44
CA VAL A 431 -12.31 -15.83 -23.59
C VAL A 431 -13.26 -15.98 -24.79
N GLY A 432 -13.03 -15.17 -25.82
CA GLY A 432 -13.88 -15.07 -27.00
C GLY A 432 -13.09 -15.17 -28.31
N PHE A 433 -13.80 -14.94 -29.42
CA PHE A 433 -13.25 -14.98 -30.78
C PHE A 433 -12.62 -16.33 -31.15
N ILE A 434 -13.14 -17.41 -30.56
CA ILE A 434 -12.60 -18.76 -30.69
C ILE A 434 -12.94 -19.32 -32.08
N GLU A 435 -11.90 -19.62 -32.87
CA GLU A 435 -11.97 -20.33 -34.13
C GLU A 435 -11.52 -21.80 -33.99
N ASN A 436 -11.68 -22.57 -35.06
CA ASN A 436 -11.33 -23.98 -35.04
C ASN A 436 -9.81 -24.18 -34.92
N GLY A 437 -9.37 -24.83 -33.84
CA GLY A 437 -7.95 -25.04 -33.53
C GLY A 437 -7.39 -24.08 -32.50
N ASP A 438 -8.19 -23.13 -32.03
CA ASP A 438 -7.83 -22.24 -30.93
C ASP A 438 -7.88 -22.98 -29.59
N TYR A 439 -7.07 -22.53 -28.64
CA TYR A 439 -7.00 -23.17 -27.33
C TYR A 439 -6.58 -22.21 -26.24
N THR A 440 -6.91 -22.60 -25.01
CA THR A 440 -6.31 -22.08 -23.78
C THR A 440 -5.72 -23.25 -23.00
N VAL A 441 -4.59 -23.05 -22.34
CA VAL A 441 -3.90 -24.05 -21.53
C VAL A 441 -3.82 -23.54 -20.11
N TYR A 442 -4.26 -24.34 -19.15
CA TYR A 442 -4.10 -24.08 -17.73
C TYR A 442 -3.07 -25.08 -17.19
N SER A 443 -1.88 -24.59 -16.87
CA SER A 443 -0.77 -25.41 -16.38
C SER A 443 -0.73 -25.42 -14.85
N ASN A 444 -0.09 -26.45 -14.28
CA ASN A 444 0.14 -26.56 -12.84
C ASN A 444 -1.16 -26.58 -12.01
N VAL A 445 -2.24 -27.14 -12.55
CA VAL A 445 -3.51 -27.31 -11.85
C VAL A 445 -3.43 -28.54 -10.95
N ASP A 446 -3.62 -28.36 -9.64
CA ASP A 446 -3.69 -29.42 -8.65
C ASP A 446 -5.15 -29.81 -8.41
N PHE A 447 -5.47 -31.03 -8.82
CA PHE A 447 -6.79 -31.63 -8.69
C PHE A 447 -7.01 -32.28 -7.30
N GLY A 448 -6.01 -32.26 -6.43
CA GLY A 448 -6.04 -32.94 -5.13
C GLY A 448 -6.37 -34.43 -5.28
N ASP A 449 -6.91 -35.01 -4.20
CA ASP A 449 -7.40 -36.38 -4.18
C ASP A 449 -8.92 -36.41 -4.42
N GLY A 450 -9.36 -36.77 -5.63
CA GLY A 450 -10.75 -37.16 -5.89
C GLY A 450 -11.62 -36.23 -6.73
N VAL A 451 -11.05 -35.24 -7.43
CA VAL A 451 -11.80 -34.51 -8.47
C VAL A 451 -12.06 -35.44 -9.67
N GLY A 452 -13.34 -35.74 -9.93
CA GLY A 452 -13.76 -36.65 -11.00
C GLY A 452 -14.47 -35.98 -12.18
N GLY A 453 -14.58 -34.66 -12.16
CA GLY A 453 -15.22 -33.86 -13.21
C GLY A 453 -15.05 -32.36 -12.92
N PHE A 454 -15.27 -31.54 -13.93
CA PHE A 454 -15.21 -30.08 -13.83
C PHE A 454 -16.49 -29.48 -14.39
N GLN A 455 -16.79 -28.25 -13.97
CA GLN A 455 -17.91 -27.47 -14.51
C GLN A 455 -17.32 -26.27 -15.25
N ALA A 456 -17.59 -26.19 -16.55
CA ALA A 456 -17.32 -24.99 -17.34
C ALA A 456 -18.61 -24.18 -17.46
N ARG A 457 -18.50 -22.86 -17.36
CA ARG A 457 -19.54 -21.93 -17.78
C ARG A 457 -19.17 -21.43 -19.17
N VAL A 458 -20.05 -21.64 -20.14
CA VAL A 458 -19.82 -21.23 -21.54
C VAL A 458 -21.04 -20.51 -22.09
N ALA A 459 -20.81 -19.54 -22.95
CA ALA A 459 -21.82 -18.87 -23.74
C ALA A 459 -21.40 -18.90 -25.22
N SER A 460 -22.36 -19.09 -26.12
CA SER A 460 -22.13 -19.06 -27.57
C SER A 460 -23.27 -18.32 -28.24
N ALA A 461 -22.94 -17.42 -29.18
CA ALA A 461 -23.92 -16.74 -30.02
C ALA A 461 -24.60 -17.68 -31.03
N THR A 462 -24.07 -18.89 -31.21
CA THR A 462 -24.59 -19.92 -32.13
C THR A 462 -24.74 -21.28 -31.45
N SER A 463 -25.65 -22.11 -31.94
CA SER A 463 -25.77 -23.50 -31.49
C SER A 463 -24.69 -24.38 -32.13
N GLY A 464 -24.00 -25.22 -31.35
CA GLY A 464 -23.19 -26.33 -31.90
C GLY A 464 -21.69 -26.37 -31.56
N GLY A 465 -21.23 -25.74 -30.47
CA GLY A 465 -19.86 -25.91 -29.98
C GLY A 465 -19.67 -27.18 -29.14
N ASN A 466 -18.53 -27.85 -29.30
CA ASN A 466 -18.07 -28.91 -28.41
C ASN A 466 -16.91 -28.38 -27.57
N ILE A 467 -16.94 -28.61 -26.26
CA ILE A 467 -15.78 -28.39 -25.40
C ILE A 467 -15.02 -29.71 -25.36
N GLU A 468 -13.77 -29.68 -25.81
CA GLU A 468 -12.81 -30.78 -25.67
C GLU A 468 -11.79 -30.38 -24.60
N ILE A 469 -11.42 -31.32 -23.73
CA ILE A 469 -10.53 -31.12 -22.58
C ILE A 469 -9.30 -31.98 -22.75
#